data_AF-A0A812D3G1-F1
#
_entry.id   AF-A0A812D3G1-F1
#
_cell.length_a   1.000
_cell.length_b   1.000
_cell.length_c   1.000
_cell.angle_alpha   90.00
_cell.angle_beta   90.00
_cell.angle_gamma   90.00
#
_symmetry.space_group_name_H-M   'P 1'
#
loop_
_entity.id
_entity.type
_entity.pdbx_description
1 polymer ?
#
loop_
_entity_poly.entity_id
_entity_poly.type
_entity_poly.pdbx_seq_one_letter_code
_entity_poly.pdbx_strand_id
1 'polypeptide(L)'
;MSLLCLSLSALNMSVFLSFPVVTDKKPENENEILLCLSCLSAMVHLSLVALASDQSKRKLALELAELMMLEKNQEITDHFYQMITSMQTCSNVLRVLYSCYQVSPALCAHTAAKDIFVRSLLSVLLGEVDVPDMEMNTVIEITIHILSTIVIQLEQLPIILKNSSDLIVSIFLESQLANHTAAVSLLFSQILYCGTCVSLSPSELMKACYCVFTDLSEICIRCPFDYGVLDGILLLLCEVLAQGDTTMTQLFIETGVWEILWHRMAQALQVVCPQQSKPIHDLETSLEGGVFQKPDWTLISPQGVVAALQMSVNVFTKNPQEFIICLSEADKIFMLTVAHLLSKDFLAILAKSTANASSSLVTDIILRVTQLCCYPFGLDTSDEVIESTLK
;
A
#
# COMPACT_ATOMS: atom_id res chain seq x y z
N MET A 1 26.27 12.59 14.06
CA MET A 1 27.75 12.50 13.99
C MET A 1 28.25 11.06 14.02
N SER A 2 27.81 10.22 14.97
CA SER A 2 28.25 8.82 15.09
C SER A 2 27.54 7.85 14.15
N LEU A 3 26.28 8.06 13.74
CA LEU A 3 25.54 7.11 12.89
C LEU A 3 26.11 6.98 11.47
N LEU A 4 26.66 8.06 10.90
CA LEU A 4 27.37 8.04 9.62
C LEU A 4 28.80 7.50 9.74
N CYS A 5 29.57 7.94 10.76
CA CYS A 5 30.89 7.37 10.99
C CYS A 5 30.81 5.89 11.43
N LEU A 6 29.76 5.46 12.15
CA LEU A 6 29.51 4.06 12.52
C LEU A 6 28.91 3.26 11.37
N SER A 7 28.02 3.82 10.53
CA SER A 7 27.56 3.08 9.35
C SER A 7 28.70 2.88 8.36
N LEU A 8 29.52 3.91 8.10
CA LEU A 8 30.69 3.82 7.21
C LEU A 8 31.86 3.03 7.80
N SER A 9 32.01 2.94 9.13
CA SER A 9 33.05 2.11 9.77
C SER A 9 32.61 0.68 10.11
N ALA A 10 31.31 0.44 10.34
CA ALA A 10 30.75 -0.90 10.54
C ALA A 10 30.45 -1.61 9.20
N LEU A 11 30.14 -0.85 8.13
CA LEU A 11 30.14 -1.36 6.77
C LEU A 11 31.58 -1.53 6.31
N ASN A 12 32.16 -2.69 6.63
CA ASN A 12 33.40 -3.20 6.04
C ASN A 12 33.18 -3.55 4.54
N MET A 13 32.61 -2.63 3.76
CA MET A 13 32.32 -2.74 2.34
C MET A 13 33.37 -1.95 1.57
N SER A 14 34.38 -2.69 1.11
CA SER A 14 35.45 -2.31 0.18
C SER A 14 34.99 -1.79 -1.20
N VAL A 15 33.73 -1.34 -1.33
CA VAL A 15 33.11 -0.86 -2.59
C VAL A 15 32.97 0.67 -2.63
N PHE A 16 33.11 1.38 -1.50
CA PHE A 16 33.01 2.85 -1.43
C PHE A 16 34.35 3.60 -1.39
N LEU A 17 35.47 2.92 -1.70
CA LEU A 17 36.83 3.49 -1.71
C LEU A 17 37.11 4.57 -2.79
N SER A 18 36.09 5.17 -3.39
CA SER A 18 36.22 6.26 -4.36
C SER A 18 35.39 7.51 -4.04
N PHE A 19 34.78 7.60 -2.85
CA PHE A 19 34.33 8.89 -2.30
C PHE A 19 35.31 9.37 -1.21
N PRO A 20 35.59 10.68 -1.13
CA PRO A 20 36.70 11.19 -0.36
C PRO A 20 36.47 10.86 1.11
N VAL A 21 37.47 10.17 1.68
CA VAL A 21 37.72 9.93 3.11
C VAL A 21 36.95 10.91 3.99
N VAL A 22 35.84 10.45 4.59
CA VAL A 22 35.16 11.17 5.65
C VAL A 22 36.13 11.19 6.82
N THR A 23 36.84 12.31 6.95
CA THR A 23 37.79 12.57 8.04
C THR A 23 37.06 12.49 9.38
N ASP A 24 37.76 12.07 10.45
CA ASP A 24 37.32 12.08 11.87
C ASP A 24 36.90 13.48 12.42
N LYS A 25 36.76 14.48 11.54
CA LYS A 25 36.27 15.80 11.88
C LYS A 25 34.75 15.81 11.91
N LYS A 26 34.20 16.34 13.01
CA LYS A 26 32.81 16.74 13.14
C LYS A 26 32.46 17.62 11.93
N PRO A 27 31.39 17.33 11.15
CA PRO A 27 30.99 18.22 10.09
C PRO A 27 30.64 19.58 10.71
N GLU A 28 31.40 20.60 10.34
CA GLU A 28 31.28 21.95 10.90
C GLU A 28 30.24 22.80 10.12
N ASN A 29 29.70 22.27 9.02
CA ASN A 29 28.87 23.00 8.06
C ASN A 29 27.55 22.26 7.75
N GLU A 30 26.43 23.00 7.71
CA GLU A 30 25.09 22.49 7.36
C GLU A 30 25.06 21.74 6.02
N ASN A 31 25.85 22.20 5.05
CA ASN A 31 25.96 21.56 3.73
C ASN A 31 26.50 20.11 3.79
N GLU A 32 27.41 19.82 4.72
CA GLU A 32 27.96 18.47 4.88
C GLU A 32 26.91 17.52 5.47
N ILE A 33 26.07 18.01 6.39
CA ILE A 33 24.95 17.26 6.96
C ILE A 33 23.92 16.92 5.86
N LEU A 34 23.55 17.90 5.03
CA LEU A 34 22.62 17.71 3.91
C LEU A 34 23.13 16.67 2.90
N LEU A 35 24.41 16.72 2.56
CA LEU A 35 25.03 15.74 1.65
C LEU A 35 24.99 14.33 2.26
N CYS A 36 25.37 14.20 3.52
CA CYS A 36 25.36 12.92 4.22
C CYS A 36 23.95 12.30 4.29
N LEU A 37 22.93 13.13 4.57
CA LEU A 37 21.54 12.69 4.59
C LEU A 37 21.06 12.24 3.21
N SER A 38 21.42 12.97 2.18
CA SER A 38 21.09 12.61 0.79
C SER A 38 21.72 11.26 0.41
N CYS A 39 22.97 11.02 0.82
CA CYS A 39 23.63 9.73 0.62
C CYS A 39 22.94 8.59 1.38
N LEU A 40 22.64 8.77 2.67
CA LEU A 40 21.93 7.76 3.47
C LEU A 40 20.57 7.42 2.85
N SER A 41 19.79 8.46 2.50
CA SER A 41 18.50 8.34 1.83
C SER A 41 18.62 7.51 0.55
N ALA A 42 19.57 7.82 -0.33
CA ALA A 42 19.80 7.07 -1.57
C ALA A 42 20.21 5.60 -1.34
N MET A 43 20.97 5.32 -0.27
CA MET A 43 21.44 3.96 0.05
C MET A 43 20.31 3.04 0.50
N VAL A 44 19.29 3.55 1.17
CA VAL A 44 18.18 2.74 1.72
C VAL A 44 16.89 2.83 0.90
N HIS A 45 16.73 3.88 0.10
CA HIS A 45 15.52 4.12 -0.68
C HIS A 45 15.23 2.98 -1.66
N LEU A 46 14.04 2.38 -1.53
CA LEU A 46 13.52 1.38 -2.45
C LEU A 46 12.80 2.05 -3.62
N SER A 47 13.10 1.60 -4.83
CA SER A 47 12.40 2.04 -6.04
C SER A 47 10.96 1.53 -6.07
N LEU A 48 10.10 2.20 -6.84
CA LEU A 48 8.69 1.79 -7.04
C LEU A 48 8.59 0.36 -7.55
N VAL A 49 9.39 0.03 -8.57
CA VAL A 49 9.51 -1.33 -9.09
C VAL A 49 10.52 -2.11 -8.27
N ALA A 50 10.18 -3.36 -7.92
CA ALA A 50 11.08 -4.24 -7.20
C ALA A 50 12.36 -4.53 -8.01
N LEU A 51 13.52 -4.30 -7.39
CA LEU A 51 14.84 -4.52 -7.98
C LEU A 51 15.60 -5.62 -7.24
N ALA A 52 16.56 -6.25 -7.93
CA ALA A 52 17.43 -7.25 -7.32
C ALA A 52 18.26 -6.69 -6.13
N SER A 53 18.51 -5.37 -6.11
CA SER A 53 19.25 -4.69 -5.05
C SER A 53 18.42 -4.39 -3.80
N ASP A 54 17.10 -4.59 -3.83
CA ASP A 54 16.20 -4.25 -2.71
C ASP A 54 16.59 -4.98 -1.42
N GLN A 55 17.03 -6.24 -1.51
CA GLN A 55 17.47 -7.01 -0.35
C GLN A 55 18.68 -6.36 0.35
N SER A 56 19.66 -5.90 -0.42
CA SER A 56 20.84 -5.21 0.13
C SER A 56 20.45 -3.89 0.78
N LYS A 57 19.55 -3.12 0.17
CA LYS A 57 19.05 -1.86 0.73
C LYS A 57 18.26 -2.07 2.03
N ARG A 58 17.40 -3.09 2.08
CA ARG A 58 16.68 -3.49 3.31
C ARG A 58 17.65 -3.91 4.42
N LYS A 59 18.73 -4.62 4.08
CA LYS A 59 19.77 -4.96 5.06
C LYS A 59 20.49 -3.72 5.61
N LEU A 60 20.84 -2.77 4.75
CA LEU A 60 21.42 -1.49 5.18
C LEU A 60 20.48 -0.70 6.10
N ALA A 61 19.18 -0.67 5.76
CA ALA A 61 18.17 -0.05 6.59
C ALA A 61 18.05 -0.71 7.98
N LEU A 62 18.20 -2.04 8.04
CA LEU A 62 18.17 -2.78 9.31
C LEU A 62 19.39 -2.43 10.19
N GLU A 63 20.59 -2.44 9.62
CA GLU A 63 21.82 -2.04 10.33
C GLU A 63 21.71 -0.59 10.83
N LEU A 64 21.15 0.31 10.03
CA LEU A 64 20.91 1.70 10.43
C LEU A 64 19.89 1.79 11.58
N ALA A 65 18.80 1.03 11.52
CA ALA A 65 17.79 0.97 12.57
C ALA A 65 18.39 0.47 13.90
N GLU A 66 19.22 -0.57 13.87
CA GLU A 66 19.94 -1.07 15.04
C GLU A 66 20.89 -0.02 15.62
N LEU A 67 21.61 0.72 14.77
CA LEU A 67 22.48 1.81 15.22
C LEU A 67 21.70 2.94 15.90
N MET A 68 20.50 3.28 15.40
CA MET A 68 19.64 4.32 16.00
C MET A 68 19.14 3.95 17.40
N MET A 69 19.04 2.65 17.66
CA MET A 69 18.55 2.07 18.92
C MET A 69 19.63 1.94 20.01
N LEU A 70 20.91 2.14 19.68
CA LEU A 70 21.99 2.06 20.68
C LEU A 70 21.91 3.24 21.66
N GLU A 71 21.98 2.96 22.96
CA GLU A 71 21.92 3.99 24.03
C GLU A 71 22.94 5.11 23.82
N LYS A 72 24.17 4.77 23.41
CA LYS A 72 25.24 5.76 23.10
C LYS A 72 24.91 6.72 21.95
N ASN A 73 23.92 6.39 21.13
CA ASN A 73 23.50 7.17 19.98
C ASN A 73 22.18 7.93 20.21
N GLN A 74 21.58 7.84 21.40
CA GLN A 74 20.25 8.38 21.67
C GLN A 74 20.13 9.89 21.33
N GLU A 75 21.09 10.72 21.74
CA GLU A 75 21.10 12.16 21.41
C GLU A 75 21.11 12.42 19.90
N ILE A 76 21.80 11.58 19.14
CA ILE A 76 21.89 11.71 17.68
C ILE A 76 20.59 11.28 17.03
N THR A 77 19.99 10.20 17.52
CA THR A 77 18.68 9.73 17.07
C THR A 77 17.59 10.78 17.34
N ASP A 78 17.60 11.39 18.53
CA ASP A 78 16.66 12.46 18.87
C ASP A 78 16.86 13.70 17.99
N HIS A 79 18.12 14.10 17.74
CA HIS A 79 18.41 15.17 16.79
C HIS A 79 17.94 14.83 15.38
N PHE A 80 18.15 13.59 14.93
CA PHE A 80 17.70 13.12 13.61
C PHE A 80 16.17 13.21 13.46
N TYR A 81 15.41 12.91 14.51
CA TYR A 81 13.96 13.10 14.50
C TYR A 81 13.54 14.57 14.44
N GLN A 82 14.28 15.47 15.10
CA GLN A 82 14.02 16.92 15.03
C GLN A 82 14.21 17.47 13.60
N MET A 83 15.03 16.82 12.77
CA MET A 83 15.26 17.24 11.39
C MET A 83 14.05 17.01 10.46
N ILE A 84 12.99 16.34 10.92
CA ILE A 84 11.72 16.23 10.18
C ILE A 84 11.08 17.60 10.01
N THR A 85 11.20 18.49 10.99
CA THR A 85 10.56 19.81 10.96
C THR A 85 11.39 20.87 10.22
N SER A 86 12.46 20.46 9.51
CA SER A 86 13.34 21.36 8.77
C SER A 86 13.14 21.18 7.26
N MET A 87 12.89 22.30 6.57
CA MET A 87 12.56 22.36 5.14
C MET A 87 13.56 21.62 4.24
N GLN A 88 14.86 21.72 4.52
CA GLN A 88 15.90 21.15 3.65
C GLN A 88 16.17 19.67 3.92
N THR A 89 15.69 19.13 5.04
CA THR A 89 16.07 17.80 5.55
C THR A 89 14.90 16.85 5.63
N CYS A 90 13.67 17.36 5.74
CA CYS A 90 12.43 16.61 5.95
C CYS A 90 12.33 15.38 5.03
N SER A 91 12.35 15.58 3.71
CA SER A 91 12.21 14.52 2.71
C SER A 91 13.24 13.40 2.86
N ASN A 92 14.52 13.73 3.00
CA ASN A 92 15.58 12.73 3.16
C ASN A 92 15.50 11.98 4.49
N VAL A 93 15.17 12.68 5.57
CA VAL A 93 14.99 12.07 6.90
C VAL A 93 13.82 11.08 6.86
N LEU A 94 12.68 11.48 6.31
CA LEU A 94 11.52 10.61 6.17
C LEU A 94 11.84 9.37 5.32
N ARG A 95 12.58 9.50 4.20
CA ARG A 95 13.03 8.35 3.38
C ARG A 95 13.86 7.34 4.14
N VAL A 96 14.80 7.83 4.94
CA VAL A 96 15.64 6.98 5.79
C VAL A 96 14.79 6.27 6.84
N LEU A 97 13.96 7.02 7.56
CA LEU A 97 13.10 6.50 8.62
C LEU A 97 12.12 5.46 8.10
N TYR A 98 11.45 5.77 6.98
CA TYR A 98 10.52 4.85 6.33
C TYR A 98 11.18 3.51 6.02
N SER A 99 12.38 3.54 5.43
CA SER A 99 13.13 2.34 5.10
C SER A 99 13.51 1.53 6.37
N CYS A 100 13.90 2.21 7.45
CA CYS A 100 14.25 1.58 8.73
C CYS A 100 13.03 0.95 9.43
N TYR A 101 11.89 1.64 9.47
CA TYR A 101 10.67 1.15 10.10
C TYR A 101 10.08 -0.08 9.38
N GLN A 102 10.26 -0.19 8.07
CA GLN A 102 9.83 -1.38 7.32
C GLN A 102 10.57 -2.65 7.74
N VAL A 103 11.76 -2.56 8.32
CA VAL A 103 12.61 -3.72 8.64
C VAL A 103 12.84 -3.93 10.12
N SER A 104 12.51 -2.95 10.97
CA SER A 104 12.76 -3.02 12.42
C SER A 104 11.50 -2.71 13.25
N PRO A 105 10.78 -3.76 13.71
CA PRO A 105 9.67 -3.60 14.66
C PRO A 105 10.11 -2.95 15.97
N ALA A 106 11.34 -3.23 16.42
CA ALA A 106 11.91 -2.66 17.64
C ALA A 106 12.07 -1.14 17.56
N LEU A 107 12.51 -0.62 16.40
CA LEU A 107 12.59 0.82 16.17
C LEU A 107 11.18 1.45 16.14
N CYS A 108 10.19 0.80 15.51
CA CYS A 108 8.79 1.26 15.57
C CYS A 108 8.29 1.37 17.01
N ALA A 109 8.57 0.36 17.85
CA ALA A 109 8.14 0.36 19.25
C ALA A 109 8.83 1.47 20.06
N HIS A 110 10.14 1.66 19.85
CA HIS A 110 10.91 2.72 20.49
C HIS A 110 10.38 4.11 20.14
N THR A 111 10.09 4.34 18.86
CA THR A 111 9.56 5.60 18.39
C THR A 111 8.12 5.83 18.84
N ALA A 112 7.26 4.80 18.83
CA ALA A 112 5.88 4.92 19.27
C ALA A 112 5.77 5.24 20.77
N ALA A 113 6.76 4.87 21.58
CA ALA A 113 6.87 5.29 22.98
C ALA A 113 7.20 6.79 23.16
N LYS A 114 7.62 7.49 22.08
CA LYS A 114 7.92 8.92 22.06
C LYS A 114 6.81 9.70 21.34
N ASP A 115 5.83 10.19 22.09
CA ASP A 115 4.70 10.97 21.56
C ASP A 115 5.11 12.11 20.60
N ILE A 116 6.25 12.76 20.88
CA ILE A 116 6.77 13.89 20.10
C ILE A 116 6.95 13.51 18.63
N PHE A 117 7.42 12.30 18.34
CA PHE A 117 7.68 11.89 16.96
C PHE A 117 6.40 11.77 16.13
N VAL A 118 5.39 11.10 16.68
CA VAL A 118 4.09 10.94 16.00
C VAL A 118 3.46 12.32 15.79
N ARG A 119 3.59 13.23 16.77
CA ARG A 119 3.15 14.63 16.61
C ARG A 119 3.88 15.34 15.48
N SER A 120 5.21 15.20 15.36
CA SER A 120 5.96 15.80 14.26
C SER A 120 5.49 15.30 12.89
N LEU A 121 5.17 14.01 12.75
CA LEU A 121 4.59 13.49 11.51
C LEU A 121 3.20 14.08 11.22
N LEU A 122 2.35 14.22 12.24
CA LEU A 122 1.05 14.87 12.08
C LEU A 122 1.18 16.36 11.70
N SER A 123 2.16 17.08 12.26
CA SER A 123 2.47 18.45 11.87
C SER A 123 2.85 18.56 10.38
N VAL A 124 3.57 17.58 9.83
CA VAL A 124 3.84 17.51 8.38
C VAL A 124 2.53 17.37 7.59
N LEU A 125 1.62 16.48 8.02
CA LEU A 125 0.32 16.29 7.34
C LEU A 125 -0.62 17.50 7.45
N LEU A 126 -0.49 18.28 8.53
CA LEU A 126 -1.23 19.53 8.73
C LEU A 126 -0.64 20.72 7.95
N GLY A 127 0.49 20.53 7.25
CA GLY A 127 1.17 21.61 6.53
C GLY A 127 1.86 22.62 7.45
N GLU A 128 2.17 22.25 8.70
CA GLU A 128 2.88 23.10 9.67
C GLU A 128 4.39 23.13 9.44
N VAL A 129 4.91 22.25 8.56
CA VAL A 129 6.32 22.20 8.17
C VAL A 129 6.46 22.76 6.77
N ASP A 130 7.32 23.77 6.61
CA ASP A 130 7.67 24.32 5.31
C ASP A 130 8.39 23.26 4.47
N VAL A 131 7.78 22.85 3.36
CA VAL A 131 8.33 21.86 2.41
C VAL A 131 8.27 22.45 1.01
N PRO A 132 9.33 22.31 0.18
CA PRO A 132 9.29 22.79 -1.20
C PRO A 132 8.15 22.13 -1.99
N ASP A 133 7.42 22.91 -2.79
CA ASP A 133 6.26 22.42 -3.56
C ASP A 133 6.56 21.15 -4.38
N MET A 134 7.76 21.07 -4.96
CA MET A 134 8.21 19.93 -5.76
C MET A 134 8.40 18.62 -4.96
N GLU A 135 8.55 18.70 -3.64
CA GLU A 135 8.69 17.54 -2.76
C GLU A 135 7.43 17.23 -1.96
N MET A 136 6.45 18.14 -1.94
CA MET A 136 5.27 18.08 -1.07
C MET A 136 4.51 16.75 -1.23
N ASN A 137 4.21 16.34 -2.47
CA ASN A 137 3.49 15.08 -2.74
C ASN A 137 4.24 13.87 -2.15
N THR A 138 5.55 13.81 -2.38
CA THR A 138 6.41 12.74 -1.85
C THR A 138 6.45 12.75 -0.33
N VAL A 139 6.54 13.93 0.29
CA VAL A 139 6.63 14.09 1.75
C VAL A 139 5.31 13.70 2.43
N ILE A 140 4.17 14.08 1.88
CA ILE A 140 2.86 13.67 2.41
C ILE A 140 2.71 12.14 2.29
N GLU A 141 2.94 11.58 1.10
CA GLU A 141 2.80 10.15 0.83
C GLU A 141 3.70 9.30 1.74
N ILE A 142 4.98 9.67 1.87
CA ILE A 142 5.90 8.92 2.75
C ILE A 142 5.55 9.06 4.22
N THR A 143 5.05 10.22 4.65
CA THR A 143 4.64 10.44 6.05
C THR A 143 3.46 9.53 6.40
N ILE A 144 2.47 9.44 5.52
CA ILE A 144 1.33 8.52 5.68
C ILE A 144 1.83 7.08 5.73
N HIS A 145 2.72 6.68 4.82
CA HIS A 145 3.27 5.33 4.81
C HIS A 145 4.13 4.99 6.03
N ILE A 146 4.85 5.96 6.62
CA ILE A 146 5.54 5.77 7.90
C ILE A 146 4.51 5.46 9.00
N LEU A 147 3.43 6.23 9.09
CA LEU A 147 2.37 5.98 10.06
C LEU A 147 1.75 4.59 9.86
N SER A 148 1.43 4.21 8.61
CA SER A 148 0.94 2.86 8.29
C SER A 148 1.93 1.78 8.73
N THR A 149 3.21 1.97 8.45
CA THR A 149 4.28 1.01 8.81
C THR A 149 4.37 0.81 10.31
N ILE A 150 4.28 1.89 11.09
CA ILE A 150 4.31 1.81 12.56
C ILE A 150 3.11 1.02 13.06
N VAL A 151 1.89 1.31 12.58
CA VAL A 151 0.68 0.60 13.02
C VAL A 151 0.74 -0.88 12.63
N ILE A 152 1.16 -1.20 11.40
CA ILE A 152 1.28 -2.59 10.92
C ILE A 152 2.30 -3.37 11.74
N GLN A 153 3.50 -2.81 12.00
CA GLN A 153 4.54 -3.51 12.78
C GLN A 153 4.14 -3.76 14.23
N LEU A 154 3.39 -2.83 14.82
CA LEU A 154 3.01 -2.91 16.23
C LEU A 154 1.69 -3.64 16.45
N GLU A 155 0.92 -3.84 15.38
CA GLU A 155 -0.47 -4.33 15.43
C GLU A 155 -1.34 -3.55 16.45
N GLN A 156 -0.96 -2.30 16.69
CA GLN A 156 -1.54 -1.42 17.70
C GLN A 156 -1.46 0.03 17.23
N LEU A 157 -2.48 0.82 17.57
CA LEU A 157 -2.56 2.22 17.20
C LEU A 157 -1.94 3.11 18.29
N PRO A 158 -0.86 3.87 18.01
CA PRO A 158 -0.32 4.83 18.97
C PRO A 158 -1.39 5.83 19.42
N ILE A 159 -1.41 6.18 20.71
CA ILE A 159 -2.51 6.98 21.30
C ILE A 159 -2.68 8.34 20.62
N ILE A 160 -1.58 8.98 20.24
CA ILE A 160 -1.60 10.26 19.51
C ILE A 160 -2.31 10.09 18.17
N LEU A 161 -1.98 9.03 17.42
CA LEU A 161 -2.60 8.77 16.13
C LEU A 161 -4.07 8.40 16.28
N LYS A 162 -4.42 7.62 17.32
CA LYS A 162 -5.82 7.30 17.67
C LYS A 162 -6.64 8.57 17.91
N ASN A 163 -6.11 9.51 18.69
CA ASN A 163 -6.76 10.79 18.97
C ASN A 163 -6.85 11.71 17.74
N SER A 164 -6.08 11.44 16.69
CA SER A 164 -6.09 12.17 15.43
C SER A 164 -6.79 11.42 14.30
N SER A 165 -7.61 10.40 14.60
CA SER A 165 -8.29 9.61 13.57
C SER A 165 -9.20 10.46 12.69
N ASP A 166 -9.88 11.46 13.24
CA ASP A 166 -10.73 12.39 12.47
C ASP A 166 -9.93 13.17 11.42
N LEU A 167 -8.69 13.57 11.74
CA LEU A 167 -7.79 14.20 10.78
C LEU A 167 -7.46 13.24 9.63
N ILE A 168 -7.16 11.98 9.93
CA ILE A 168 -6.85 10.98 8.90
C ILE A 168 -8.06 10.75 7.98
N VAL A 169 -9.27 10.73 8.55
CA VAL A 169 -10.53 10.66 7.78
C VAL A 169 -10.69 11.89 6.89
N SER A 170 -10.47 13.10 7.41
CA SER A 170 -10.54 14.32 6.61
C SER A 170 -9.55 14.29 5.45
N ILE A 171 -8.29 13.89 5.67
CA ILE A 171 -7.30 13.79 4.58
C ILE A 171 -7.78 12.78 3.52
N PHE A 172 -8.33 11.64 3.95
CA PHE A 172 -8.87 10.64 3.03
C PHE A 172 -10.02 11.16 2.16
N LEU A 173 -10.96 11.92 2.75
CA LEU A 173 -12.14 12.40 2.05
C LEU A 173 -11.90 13.68 1.22
N GLU A 174 -10.97 14.53 1.65
CA GLU A 174 -10.78 15.87 1.10
C GLU A 174 -9.60 15.98 0.12
N SER A 175 -8.69 14.99 0.12
CA SER A 175 -7.53 14.99 -0.78
C SER A 175 -7.96 15.00 -2.24
N GLN A 176 -7.34 15.91 -3.00
CA GLN A 176 -7.55 16.02 -4.46
C GLN A 176 -6.61 15.11 -5.25
N LEU A 177 -5.60 14.54 -4.60
CA LEU A 177 -4.61 13.67 -5.23
C LEU A 177 -4.88 12.22 -4.85
N ALA A 178 -5.04 11.37 -5.86
CA ALA A 178 -5.44 9.99 -5.67
C ALA A 178 -4.35 9.12 -5.04
N ASN A 179 -3.06 9.42 -5.25
CA ASN A 179 -1.95 8.76 -4.55
C ASN A 179 -1.99 9.04 -3.04
N HIS A 180 -2.33 10.26 -2.62
CA HIS A 180 -2.53 10.56 -1.20
C HIS A 180 -3.73 9.77 -0.65
N THR A 181 -4.87 9.79 -1.34
CA THR A 181 -6.07 9.04 -0.93
C THR A 181 -5.78 7.54 -0.83
N ALA A 182 -5.02 6.98 -1.77
CA ALA A 182 -4.56 5.59 -1.74
C ALA A 182 -3.64 5.32 -0.54
N ALA A 183 -2.64 6.16 -0.30
CA ALA A 183 -1.75 6.01 0.86
C ALA A 183 -2.52 6.09 2.19
N VAL A 184 -3.45 7.05 2.31
CA VAL A 184 -4.28 7.20 3.51
C VAL A 184 -5.22 6.02 3.66
N SER A 185 -5.78 5.47 2.58
CA SER A 185 -6.65 4.29 2.65
C SER A 185 -5.97 3.10 3.33
N LEU A 186 -4.66 2.93 3.12
CA LEU A 186 -3.88 1.91 3.83
C LEU A 186 -3.82 2.22 5.32
N LEU A 187 -3.39 3.42 5.72
CA LEU A 187 -3.36 3.81 7.14
C LEU A 187 -4.74 3.64 7.80
N PHE A 188 -5.77 4.08 7.08
CA PHE A 188 -7.13 4.09 7.56
C PHE A 188 -7.68 2.68 7.76
N SER A 189 -7.40 1.75 6.83
CA SER A 189 -7.72 0.33 7.02
C SER A 189 -7.10 -0.24 8.30
N GLN A 190 -5.89 0.19 8.67
CA GLN A 190 -5.22 -0.25 9.89
C GLN A 190 -5.80 0.39 11.16
N ILE A 191 -6.27 1.63 11.08
CA ILE A 191 -7.00 2.30 12.18
C ILE A 191 -8.28 1.52 12.51
N LEU A 192 -9.04 1.11 11.49
CA LEU A 192 -10.23 0.27 11.64
C LEU A 192 -9.88 -1.11 12.18
N TYR A 193 -8.83 -1.75 11.64
CA TYR A 193 -8.35 -3.05 12.11
C TYR A 193 -7.98 -3.03 13.60
N CYS A 194 -7.39 -1.93 14.08
CA CYS A 194 -7.10 -1.70 15.50
C CYS A 194 -8.34 -1.41 16.37
N GLY A 195 -9.56 -1.49 15.81
CA GLY A 195 -10.82 -1.33 16.53
C GLY A 195 -11.20 0.13 16.83
N THR A 196 -10.66 1.10 16.09
CA THR A 196 -11.06 2.50 16.25
C THR A 196 -12.32 2.78 15.45
N CYS A 197 -13.39 3.16 16.13
CA CYS A 197 -14.63 3.59 15.49
C CYS A 197 -14.46 5.01 14.95
N VAL A 198 -14.78 5.18 13.67
CA VAL A 198 -14.78 6.47 12.97
C VAL A 198 -16.12 6.68 12.27
N SER A 199 -16.55 7.94 12.17
CA SER A 199 -17.74 8.28 11.40
C SER A 199 -17.35 8.55 9.96
N LEU A 200 -17.99 7.88 9.01
CA LEU A 200 -17.77 8.08 7.58
C LEU A 200 -19.06 8.43 6.88
N SER A 201 -18.99 9.42 5.99
CA SER A 201 -20.04 9.71 5.03
C SER A 201 -19.97 8.68 3.90
N PRO A 202 -21.02 7.85 3.69
CA PRO A 202 -21.04 6.85 2.63
C PRO A 202 -20.77 7.42 1.23
N SER A 203 -21.35 8.59 0.94
CA SER A 203 -21.20 9.23 -0.37
C SER A 203 -19.78 9.74 -0.61
N GLU A 204 -19.15 10.33 0.40
CA GLU A 204 -17.78 10.85 0.27
C GLU A 204 -16.76 9.70 0.20
N LEU A 205 -16.98 8.62 0.96
CA LEU A 205 -16.19 7.40 0.84
C LEU A 205 -16.22 6.85 -0.58
N MET A 206 -17.41 6.70 -1.20
CA MET A 206 -17.51 6.17 -2.56
C MET A 206 -16.85 7.09 -3.60
N LYS A 207 -16.93 8.42 -3.43
CA LYS A 207 -16.20 9.38 -4.26
C LYS A 207 -14.68 9.21 -4.14
N ALA A 208 -14.18 9.06 -2.91
CA ALA A 208 -12.76 8.82 -2.66
C ALA A 208 -12.29 7.49 -3.28
N CYS A 209 -13.07 6.41 -3.13
CA CYS A 209 -12.81 5.12 -3.79
C CYS A 209 -12.76 5.27 -5.31
N TYR A 210 -13.77 5.91 -5.90
CA TYR A 210 -13.85 6.12 -7.34
C TYR A 210 -12.62 6.88 -7.85
N CYS A 211 -12.22 7.96 -7.18
CA CYS A 211 -11.03 8.74 -7.53
C CYS A 211 -9.75 7.89 -7.56
N VAL A 212 -9.50 7.09 -6.52
CA VAL A 212 -8.35 6.17 -6.43
C VAL A 212 -8.35 5.15 -7.57
N PHE A 213 -9.52 4.61 -7.94
CA PHE A 213 -9.59 3.68 -9.06
C PHE A 213 -9.52 4.37 -10.42
N THR A 214 -9.72 5.68 -10.54
CA THR A 214 -9.60 6.39 -11.83
C THR A 214 -8.21 6.93 -12.13
N ASP A 215 -7.49 7.44 -11.14
CA ASP A 215 -6.23 8.18 -11.36
C ASP A 215 -5.15 7.68 -10.40
N LEU A 216 -4.03 7.21 -10.93
CA LEU A 216 -2.87 6.79 -10.13
C LEU A 216 -1.56 7.26 -10.78
N SER A 217 -1.62 8.33 -11.57
CA SER A 217 -0.50 8.79 -12.38
C SER A 217 0.68 9.36 -11.58
N GLU A 218 0.48 9.72 -10.30
CA GLU A 218 1.42 10.46 -9.47
C GLU A 218 1.98 9.69 -8.25
N ILE A 219 2.01 8.35 -8.29
CA ILE A 219 2.58 7.56 -7.19
C ILE A 219 4.06 7.88 -7.01
N CYS A 220 4.44 8.38 -5.83
CA CYS A 220 5.81 8.81 -5.55
C CYS A 220 6.61 7.78 -4.73
N ILE A 221 5.93 6.99 -3.89
CA ILE A 221 6.55 6.13 -2.88
C ILE A 221 6.02 4.70 -3.01
N ARG A 222 6.92 3.72 -2.90
CA ARG A 222 6.51 2.32 -2.82
C ARG A 222 5.78 2.07 -1.51
N CYS A 223 4.62 1.43 -1.57
CA CYS A 223 3.83 1.06 -0.39
C CYS A 223 4.64 0.20 0.61
N PRO A 224 4.29 0.23 1.90
CA PRO A 224 5.00 -0.51 2.94
C PRO A 224 5.04 -2.01 2.64
N PHE A 225 6.17 -2.64 2.97
CA PHE A 225 6.36 -4.09 2.82
C PHE A 225 6.17 -4.54 1.37
N ASP A 226 5.13 -5.31 1.10
CA ASP A 226 4.71 -5.83 -0.20
C ASP A 226 3.21 -5.54 -0.45
N TYR A 227 2.65 -4.52 0.20
CA TYR A 227 1.33 -4.01 -0.14
C TYR A 227 1.36 -3.35 -1.52
N GLY A 228 0.28 -3.56 -2.27
CA GLY A 228 -0.03 -2.80 -3.49
C GLY A 228 -0.68 -1.46 -3.17
N VAL A 229 -0.61 -0.53 -4.11
CA VAL A 229 -1.22 0.81 -3.98
C VAL A 229 -2.72 0.74 -3.71
N LEU A 230 -3.43 -0.23 -4.31
CA LEU A 230 -4.86 -0.41 -4.13
C LEU A 230 -5.24 -1.22 -2.90
N ASP A 231 -4.30 -1.87 -2.21
CA ASP A 231 -4.64 -2.79 -1.14
C ASP A 231 -5.36 -2.08 0.02
N GLY A 232 -4.93 -0.87 0.37
CA GLY A 232 -5.54 -0.09 1.43
C GLY A 232 -7.03 0.19 1.18
N ILE A 233 -7.38 0.59 -0.05
CA ILE A 233 -8.76 0.91 -0.41
C ILE A 233 -9.61 -0.36 -0.51
N LEU A 234 -9.02 -1.47 -0.96
CA LEU A 234 -9.69 -2.78 -1.01
C LEU A 234 -9.97 -3.33 0.39
N LEU A 235 -9.02 -3.19 1.32
CA LEU A 235 -9.20 -3.57 2.73
C LEU A 235 -10.28 -2.70 3.38
N LEU A 236 -10.24 -1.38 3.16
CA LEU A 236 -11.23 -0.45 3.67
C LEU A 236 -12.64 -0.77 3.15
N LEU A 237 -12.79 -0.98 1.84
CA LEU A 237 -14.06 -1.38 1.24
C LEU A 237 -14.54 -2.74 1.77
N CYS A 238 -13.65 -3.71 1.92
CA CYS A 238 -13.97 -5.01 2.48
C CYS A 238 -14.58 -4.87 3.89
N GLU A 239 -13.96 -4.05 4.75
CA GLU A 239 -14.43 -3.82 6.12
C GLU A 239 -15.77 -3.04 6.15
N VAL A 240 -15.83 -1.91 5.43
CA VAL A 240 -17.04 -1.07 5.42
C VAL A 240 -18.21 -1.79 4.79
N LEU A 241 -18.00 -2.55 3.70
CA LEU A 241 -19.06 -3.35 3.07
C LEU A 241 -19.37 -4.63 3.85
N ALA A 242 -18.50 -5.12 4.74
CA ALA A 242 -18.86 -6.18 5.68
C ALA A 242 -19.87 -5.66 6.72
N GLN A 243 -19.63 -4.46 7.26
CA GLN A 243 -20.45 -3.86 8.32
C GLN A 243 -21.69 -3.09 7.82
N GLY A 244 -21.65 -2.56 6.59
CA GLY A 244 -22.69 -1.71 6.03
C GLY A 244 -24.03 -2.43 5.82
N ASP A 245 -25.10 -1.68 5.63
CA ASP A 245 -26.40 -2.25 5.25
C ASP A 245 -26.53 -2.41 3.72
N THR A 246 -27.70 -2.86 3.27
CA THR A 246 -28.03 -2.97 1.85
C THR A 246 -27.91 -1.63 1.11
N THR A 247 -28.20 -0.51 1.77
CA THR A 247 -28.09 0.83 1.16
C THR A 247 -26.64 1.17 0.84
N MET A 248 -25.70 0.79 1.70
CA MET A 248 -24.28 0.97 1.43
C MET A 248 -23.82 0.14 0.21
N THR A 249 -24.29 -1.10 0.10
CA THR A 249 -24.01 -1.95 -1.06
C THR A 249 -24.61 -1.38 -2.34
N GLN A 250 -25.85 -0.88 -2.28
CA GLN A 250 -26.49 -0.25 -3.43
C GLN A 250 -25.73 1.00 -3.90
N LEU A 251 -25.29 1.85 -2.96
CA LEU A 251 -24.50 3.03 -3.29
C LEU A 251 -23.17 2.67 -3.97
N PHE A 252 -22.51 1.60 -3.52
CA PHE A 252 -21.28 1.09 -4.12
C PHE A 252 -21.45 0.65 -5.58
N ILE A 253 -22.63 0.14 -5.94
CA ILE A 253 -22.99 -0.19 -7.33
C ILE A 253 -23.32 1.08 -8.11
N GLU A 254 -24.24 1.90 -7.59
CA GLU A 254 -24.76 3.09 -8.29
C GLU A 254 -23.68 4.14 -8.60
N THR A 255 -22.64 4.19 -7.79
CA THR A 255 -21.50 5.11 -7.98
C THR A 255 -20.49 4.64 -9.02
N GLY A 256 -20.64 3.42 -9.57
CA GLY A 256 -19.72 2.87 -10.56
C GLY A 256 -18.42 2.31 -9.97
N VAL A 257 -18.30 2.28 -8.63
CA VAL A 257 -17.07 1.83 -7.94
C VAL A 257 -16.84 0.34 -8.17
N TRP A 258 -17.90 -0.47 -8.17
CA TRP A 258 -17.81 -1.90 -8.47
C TRP A 258 -17.19 -2.16 -9.85
N GLU A 259 -17.71 -1.52 -10.90
CA GLU A 259 -17.24 -1.74 -12.27
C GLU A 259 -15.76 -1.33 -12.39
N ILE A 260 -15.43 -0.11 -11.97
CA ILE A 260 -14.06 0.40 -12.16
C ILE A 260 -13.03 -0.38 -11.34
N LEU A 261 -13.40 -0.86 -10.15
CA LEU A 261 -12.56 -1.74 -9.34
C LEU A 261 -12.19 -3.00 -10.13
N TRP A 262 -13.17 -3.67 -10.75
CA TRP A 262 -12.89 -4.89 -11.51
C TRP A 262 -12.13 -4.63 -12.80
N HIS A 263 -12.35 -3.49 -13.45
CA HIS A 263 -11.50 -3.03 -14.54
C HIS A 263 -10.04 -2.87 -14.09
N ARG A 264 -9.80 -2.21 -12.95
CA ARG A 264 -8.44 -2.04 -12.41
C ARG A 264 -7.82 -3.35 -11.96
N MET A 265 -8.58 -4.24 -11.35
CA MET A 265 -8.11 -5.58 -11.03
C MET A 265 -7.72 -6.37 -12.27
N ALA A 266 -8.55 -6.35 -13.31
CA ALA A 266 -8.26 -7.04 -14.56
C ALA A 266 -6.98 -6.51 -15.22
N GLN A 267 -6.79 -5.19 -15.22
CA GLN A 267 -5.56 -4.54 -15.69
C GLN A 267 -4.33 -4.96 -14.87
N ALA A 268 -4.43 -4.90 -13.54
CA ALA A 268 -3.32 -5.24 -12.64
C ALA A 268 -2.92 -6.72 -12.75
N LEU A 269 -3.91 -7.61 -12.89
CA LEU A 269 -3.72 -9.06 -12.99
C LEU A 269 -3.41 -9.55 -14.42
N GLN A 270 -3.39 -8.64 -15.41
CA GLN A 270 -3.12 -8.94 -16.81
C GLN A 270 -4.14 -9.94 -17.40
N VAL A 271 -5.42 -9.77 -17.04
CA VAL A 271 -6.53 -10.59 -17.55
C VAL A 271 -6.69 -10.35 -19.04
N VAL A 272 -6.78 -11.43 -19.83
CA VAL A 272 -6.89 -11.38 -21.29
C VAL A 272 -8.32 -11.61 -21.71
N CYS A 273 -8.84 -10.77 -22.62
CA CYS A 273 -10.13 -11.03 -23.24
C CYS A 273 -10.00 -12.12 -24.32
N PRO A 274 -10.79 -13.21 -24.27
CA PRO A 274 -10.72 -14.32 -25.23
C PRO A 274 -10.90 -13.89 -26.69
N GLN A 275 -11.64 -12.81 -26.93
CA GLN A 275 -11.98 -12.32 -28.28
C GLN A 275 -10.86 -11.50 -28.91
N GLN A 276 -10.00 -10.86 -28.10
CA GLN A 276 -8.99 -9.92 -28.57
C GLN A 276 -7.56 -10.44 -28.38
N SER A 277 -7.36 -11.56 -27.66
CA SER A 277 -6.05 -12.14 -27.31
C SER A 277 -5.05 -11.11 -26.76
N LYS A 278 -5.57 -10.04 -26.17
CA LYS A 278 -4.84 -8.93 -25.56
C LYS A 278 -5.34 -8.72 -24.14
N PRO A 279 -4.49 -8.25 -23.22
CA PRO A 279 -4.94 -7.88 -21.89
C PRO A 279 -6.02 -6.80 -21.98
N ILE A 280 -6.94 -6.81 -21.02
CA ILE A 280 -7.97 -5.79 -20.87
C ILE A 280 -7.26 -4.49 -20.44
N HIS A 281 -6.84 -3.69 -21.40
CA HIS A 281 -6.28 -2.35 -21.20
C HIS A 281 -7.19 -1.31 -21.83
N ASP A 282 -7.17 -0.09 -21.27
CA ASP A 282 -7.73 1.07 -21.97
C ASP A 282 -7.02 1.21 -23.33
N LEU A 283 -7.78 1.57 -24.37
CA LEU A 283 -7.42 1.50 -25.80
C LEU A 283 -6.09 2.17 -26.22
N GLU A 284 -5.39 2.86 -25.31
CA GLU A 284 -4.22 3.70 -25.60
C GLU A 284 -2.88 2.96 -25.51
N THR A 285 -2.80 1.79 -24.89
CA THR A 285 -1.55 0.99 -24.83
C THR A 285 -1.61 -0.18 -25.79
N SER A 286 -1.26 0.06 -27.05
CA SER A 286 -1.06 -0.98 -28.05
C SER A 286 0.19 -1.81 -27.71
N LEU A 287 0.05 -2.78 -26.81
CA LEU A 287 1.07 -3.80 -26.57
C LEU A 287 0.99 -4.88 -27.67
N GLU A 288 2.14 -5.15 -28.29
CA GLU A 288 2.28 -6.21 -29.29
C GLU A 288 2.27 -7.59 -28.62
N GLY A 289 1.33 -8.45 -29.00
CA GLY A 289 1.43 -9.91 -28.90
C GLY A 289 1.12 -10.57 -27.53
N GLY A 290 -0.12 -11.08 -27.40
CA GLY A 290 -0.49 -12.48 -27.10
C GLY A 290 0.16 -13.32 -25.99
N VAL A 291 1.07 -12.82 -25.18
CA VAL A 291 1.71 -13.58 -24.09
C VAL A 291 1.24 -13.04 -22.75
N PHE A 292 0.77 -13.94 -21.87
CA PHE A 292 0.44 -13.60 -20.49
C PHE A 292 1.62 -12.88 -19.82
N GLN A 293 1.38 -11.67 -19.33
CA GLN A 293 2.37 -10.88 -18.58
C GLN A 293 2.18 -11.12 -17.08
N LYS A 294 3.26 -11.06 -16.30
CA LYS A 294 3.20 -11.21 -14.85
C LYS A 294 2.30 -10.11 -14.25
N PRO A 295 1.47 -10.40 -13.23
CA PRO A 295 0.69 -9.38 -12.54
C PRO A 295 1.55 -8.24 -11.97
N ASP A 296 0.99 -7.03 -11.96
CA ASP A 296 1.57 -5.88 -11.32
C ASP A 296 1.29 -5.91 -9.82
N TRP A 297 2.21 -6.56 -9.09
CA TRP A 297 2.15 -6.64 -7.63
C TRP A 297 2.40 -5.30 -6.92
N THR A 298 2.87 -4.26 -7.64
CA THR A 298 2.98 -2.92 -7.07
C THR A 298 1.64 -2.21 -7.01
N LEU A 299 0.74 -2.54 -7.94
CA LEU A 299 -0.60 -1.99 -7.98
C LEU A 299 -1.56 -2.74 -7.04
N ILE A 300 -1.56 -4.08 -7.08
CA ILE A 300 -2.37 -4.92 -6.18
C ILE A 300 -1.54 -6.10 -5.68
N SER A 301 -1.46 -6.33 -4.38
CA SER A 301 -0.77 -7.51 -3.86
C SER A 301 -1.68 -8.74 -3.85
N PRO A 302 -1.14 -9.96 -3.63
CA PRO A 302 -1.96 -11.14 -3.35
C PRO A 302 -2.96 -10.94 -2.20
N GLN A 303 -2.58 -10.18 -1.16
CA GLN A 303 -3.49 -9.85 -0.05
C GLN A 303 -4.61 -8.90 -0.50
N GLY A 304 -4.30 -7.94 -1.36
CA GLY A 304 -5.29 -7.07 -1.99
C GLY A 304 -6.31 -7.87 -2.82
N VAL A 305 -5.86 -8.87 -3.57
CA VAL A 305 -6.75 -9.78 -4.31
C VAL A 305 -7.70 -10.53 -3.36
N VAL A 306 -7.18 -11.06 -2.25
CA VAL A 306 -8.02 -11.70 -1.22
C VAL A 306 -9.05 -10.72 -0.66
N ALA A 307 -8.66 -9.48 -0.35
CA ALA A 307 -9.55 -8.46 0.15
C ALA A 307 -10.67 -8.14 -0.85
N ALA A 308 -10.36 -8.00 -2.14
CA ALA A 308 -11.36 -7.76 -3.18
C ALA A 308 -12.35 -8.93 -3.35
N LEU A 309 -11.85 -10.17 -3.29
CA LEU A 309 -12.72 -11.35 -3.33
C LEU A 309 -13.59 -11.47 -2.08
N GLN A 310 -13.04 -11.18 -0.89
CA GLN A 310 -13.81 -11.17 0.35
C GLN A 310 -14.89 -10.08 0.33
N MET A 311 -14.55 -8.88 -0.15
CA MET A 311 -15.51 -7.80 -0.38
C MET A 311 -16.65 -8.26 -1.30
N SER A 312 -16.32 -8.96 -2.39
CA SER A 312 -17.33 -9.53 -3.30
C SER A 312 -18.23 -10.53 -2.59
N VAL A 313 -17.66 -11.44 -1.80
CA VAL A 313 -18.44 -12.40 -1.02
C VAL A 313 -19.40 -11.68 -0.08
N ASN A 314 -18.96 -10.61 0.60
CA ASN A 314 -19.80 -9.83 1.51
C ASN A 314 -20.98 -9.19 0.76
N VAL A 315 -20.70 -8.61 -0.41
CA VAL A 315 -21.69 -7.96 -1.27
C VAL A 315 -22.70 -8.95 -1.85
N PHE A 316 -22.24 -10.10 -2.34
CA PHE A 316 -23.09 -11.20 -2.82
C PHE A 316 -23.95 -11.80 -1.70
N THR A 317 -23.44 -11.85 -0.46
CA THR A 317 -24.23 -12.33 0.69
C THR A 317 -25.43 -11.41 0.94
N LYS A 318 -25.25 -10.10 0.79
CA LYS A 318 -26.27 -9.09 1.11
C LYS A 318 -27.31 -8.94 -0.01
N ASN A 319 -26.84 -8.83 -1.25
CA ASN A 319 -27.69 -8.62 -2.43
C ASN A 319 -27.47 -9.71 -3.49
N PRO A 320 -27.72 -10.99 -3.18
CA PRO A 320 -27.38 -12.09 -4.09
C PRO A 320 -28.02 -11.96 -5.47
N GLN A 321 -29.28 -11.52 -5.54
CA GLN A 321 -30.03 -11.44 -6.80
C GLN A 321 -29.46 -10.42 -7.80
N GLU A 322 -28.93 -9.29 -7.31
CA GLU A 322 -28.36 -8.24 -8.16
C GLU A 322 -27.03 -8.69 -8.78
N PHE A 323 -26.22 -9.43 -8.00
CA PHE A 323 -24.86 -9.80 -8.40
C PHE A 323 -24.75 -11.14 -9.14
N ILE A 324 -25.78 -12.00 -9.11
CA ILE A 324 -25.79 -13.23 -9.91
C ILE A 324 -25.63 -12.94 -11.40
N ILE A 325 -26.20 -11.84 -11.89
CA ILE A 325 -26.08 -11.45 -13.31
C ILE A 325 -24.61 -11.20 -13.68
N CYS A 326 -23.78 -10.78 -12.72
CA CYS A 326 -22.34 -10.65 -12.95
C CYS A 326 -21.68 -12.00 -13.23
N LEU A 327 -22.21 -13.12 -12.69
CA LEU A 327 -21.73 -14.48 -12.93
C LEU A 327 -22.29 -15.10 -14.22
N SER A 328 -23.50 -14.70 -14.63
CA SER A 328 -24.19 -15.25 -15.80
C SER A 328 -23.56 -14.87 -17.14
N GLU A 329 -22.85 -13.74 -17.20
CA GLU A 329 -22.29 -13.18 -18.42
C GLU A 329 -20.77 -13.45 -18.49
N ALA A 330 -20.39 -14.44 -19.28
CA ALA A 330 -19.00 -14.91 -19.38
C ALA A 330 -18.01 -13.87 -19.92
N ASP A 331 -18.48 -12.86 -20.65
CA ASP A 331 -17.68 -11.78 -21.23
C ASP A 331 -17.57 -10.55 -20.32
N LYS A 332 -18.30 -10.50 -19.20
CA LYS A 332 -18.11 -9.46 -18.20
C LYS A 332 -16.73 -9.59 -17.56
N ILE A 333 -16.11 -8.44 -17.32
CA ILE A 333 -14.75 -8.34 -16.78
C ILE A 333 -14.63 -9.02 -15.43
N PHE A 334 -15.67 -8.96 -14.60
CA PHE A 334 -15.73 -9.69 -13.34
C PHE A 334 -15.50 -11.20 -13.57
N MET A 335 -16.28 -11.84 -14.44
CA MET A 335 -16.16 -13.27 -14.71
C MET A 335 -14.86 -13.65 -15.40
N LEU A 336 -14.39 -12.85 -16.35
CA LEU A 336 -13.07 -13.05 -16.96
C LEU A 336 -11.97 -13.00 -15.89
N THR A 337 -12.06 -12.08 -14.93
CA THR A 337 -11.10 -11.96 -13.82
C THR A 337 -11.18 -13.18 -12.90
N VAL A 338 -12.39 -13.58 -12.49
CA VAL A 338 -12.61 -14.74 -11.62
C VAL A 338 -12.10 -16.04 -12.26
N ALA A 339 -12.37 -16.26 -13.55
CA ALA A 339 -11.86 -17.39 -14.31
C ALA A 339 -10.32 -17.35 -14.42
N HIS A 340 -9.75 -16.16 -14.65
CA HIS A 340 -8.31 -15.97 -14.73
C HIS A 340 -7.58 -16.35 -13.44
N LEU A 341 -8.16 -16.02 -12.28
CA LEU A 341 -7.61 -16.35 -10.96
C LEU A 341 -7.50 -17.87 -10.69
N LEU A 342 -8.32 -18.68 -11.38
CA LEU A 342 -8.25 -20.15 -11.31
C LEU A 342 -7.37 -20.77 -12.41
N SER A 343 -6.82 -19.97 -13.31
CA SER A 343 -5.99 -20.47 -14.39
C SER A 343 -4.68 -21.05 -13.84
N LYS A 344 -4.21 -22.13 -14.47
CA LYS A 344 -2.97 -22.82 -14.07
C LYS A 344 -1.76 -21.87 -14.09
N ASP A 345 -1.67 -21.01 -15.09
CA ASP A 345 -0.54 -20.10 -15.27
C ASP A 345 -0.53 -19.01 -14.20
N PHE A 346 -1.69 -18.43 -13.89
CA PHE A 346 -1.81 -17.46 -12.80
C PHE A 346 -1.44 -18.07 -11.46
N LEU A 347 -2.02 -19.24 -11.13
CA LEU A 347 -1.73 -19.93 -9.86
C LEU A 347 -0.26 -20.32 -9.71
N ALA A 348 0.41 -20.71 -10.81
CA ALA A 348 1.84 -21.01 -10.79
C ALA A 348 2.70 -19.76 -10.52
N ILE A 349 2.26 -18.58 -10.96
CA ILE A 349 2.96 -17.31 -10.71
C ILE A 349 2.68 -16.80 -9.31
N LEU A 350 1.42 -16.89 -8.86
CA LEU A 350 1.01 -16.57 -7.51
C LEU A 350 1.77 -17.41 -6.47
N ALA A 351 1.85 -18.73 -6.66
CA ALA A 351 2.59 -19.61 -5.75
C ALA A 351 4.08 -19.25 -5.64
N LYS A 352 4.67 -18.72 -6.72
CA LYS A 352 6.06 -18.23 -6.71
C LYS A 352 6.18 -16.88 -6.00
N SER A 353 5.23 -15.95 -6.19
CA SER A 353 5.27 -14.64 -5.53
C SER A 353 5.01 -14.74 -4.03
N THR A 354 4.19 -15.71 -3.59
CA THR A 354 3.89 -15.95 -2.18
C THR A 354 4.80 -17.00 -1.53
N ALA A 355 5.85 -17.47 -2.19
CA ALA A 355 6.69 -18.56 -1.67
C ALA A 355 7.36 -18.25 -0.32
N ASN A 356 7.58 -16.96 -0.03
CA ASN A 356 8.12 -16.48 1.25
C ASN A 356 7.02 -16.04 2.24
N ALA A 357 5.78 -15.92 1.76
CA ALA A 357 4.62 -15.59 2.57
C ALA A 357 3.93 -16.89 3.03
N SER A 358 3.07 -16.80 4.05
CA SER A 358 2.32 -17.96 4.51
C SER A 358 1.57 -18.63 3.35
N SER A 359 1.62 -19.96 3.26
CA SER A 359 1.05 -20.75 2.16
C SER A 359 -0.48 -20.68 2.04
N SER A 360 -1.15 -19.88 2.88
CA SER A 360 -2.61 -19.76 2.91
C SER A 360 -3.17 -18.92 1.77
N LEU A 361 -2.46 -17.89 1.29
CA LEU A 361 -3.03 -16.91 0.35
C LEU A 361 -3.54 -17.52 -0.96
N VAL A 362 -2.81 -18.48 -1.52
CA VAL A 362 -3.25 -19.22 -2.73
C VAL A 362 -4.54 -19.98 -2.45
N THR A 363 -4.63 -20.60 -1.27
CA THR A 363 -5.80 -21.36 -0.84
C THR A 363 -6.98 -20.43 -0.60
N ASP A 364 -6.76 -19.27 0.02
CA ASP A 364 -7.78 -18.27 0.30
C ASP A 364 -8.39 -17.73 -0.99
N ILE A 365 -7.57 -17.42 -2.00
CA ILE A 365 -8.05 -16.99 -3.32
C ILE A 365 -8.92 -18.07 -3.96
N ILE A 366 -8.44 -19.32 -4.03
CA ILE A 366 -9.20 -20.44 -4.62
C ILE A 366 -10.52 -20.62 -3.88
N LEU A 367 -10.51 -20.58 -2.54
CA LEU A 367 -11.69 -20.80 -1.73
C LEU A 367 -12.73 -19.68 -1.92
N ARG A 368 -12.30 -18.42 -1.97
CA ARG A 368 -13.21 -17.28 -2.18
C ARG A 368 -13.78 -17.24 -3.60
N VAL A 369 -12.96 -17.52 -4.61
CA VAL A 369 -13.47 -17.69 -5.97
C VAL A 369 -14.49 -18.83 -6.04
N THR A 370 -14.17 -19.99 -5.47
CA THR A 370 -15.11 -21.12 -5.42
C THR A 370 -16.41 -20.73 -4.73
N GLN A 371 -16.34 -20.04 -3.60
CA GLN A 371 -17.51 -19.54 -2.88
C GLN A 371 -18.37 -18.61 -3.74
N LEU A 372 -17.76 -17.68 -4.48
CA LEU A 372 -18.48 -16.80 -5.42
C LEU A 372 -19.20 -17.61 -6.50
N CYS A 373 -18.51 -18.55 -7.13
CA CYS A 373 -19.10 -19.43 -8.15
C CYS A 373 -20.21 -20.33 -7.60
N CYS A 374 -20.26 -20.59 -6.29
CA CYS A 374 -21.29 -21.42 -5.68
C CYS A 374 -22.62 -20.67 -5.42
N TYR A 375 -22.66 -19.34 -5.44
CA TYR A 375 -23.88 -18.56 -5.13
C TYR A 375 -25.10 -18.93 -5.97
N PRO A 376 -25.01 -19.05 -7.32
CA PRO A 376 -26.18 -19.34 -8.15
C PRO A 376 -26.88 -20.65 -7.77
N PHE A 377 -26.12 -21.65 -7.31
CA PHE A 377 -26.65 -22.96 -6.91
C PHE A 377 -27.33 -22.95 -5.54
N GLY A 378 -27.03 -21.97 -4.69
CA GLY A 378 -27.63 -21.82 -3.36
C GLY A 378 -28.91 -20.98 -3.36
N LEU A 379 -29.31 -20.45 -4.52
CA LEU A 379 -30.41 -19.50 -4.67
C LEU A 379 -31.47 -20.10 -5.59
N ASP A 380 -32.74 -19.75 -5.36
CA ASP A 380 -33.87 -20.10 -6.23
C ASP A 380 -33.81 -19.27 -7.54
N THR A 381 -32.76 -19.50 -8.34
CA THR A 381 -32.52 -18.84 -9.63
C THR A 381 -33.09 -19.65 -10.78
N SER A 382 -33.31 -19.01 -11.94
CA SER A 382 -33.79 -19.72 -13.12
C SER A 382 -32.74 -20.69 -13.66
N ASP A 383 -33.18 -21.82 -14.21
CA ASP A 383 -32.30 -22.80 -14.83
C ASP A 383 -31.40 -22.18 -15.91
N GLU A 384 -31.88 -21.15 -16.62
CA GLU A 384 -31.11 -20.40 -17.62
C GLU A 384 -29.85 -19.72 -17.05
N VAL A 385 -29.95 -19.15 -15.84
CA VAL A 385 -28.85 -18.48 -15.15
C VAL A 385 -27.82 -19.48 -14.63
N ILE A 386 -28.29 -20.64 -14.18
CA ILE A 386 -27.43 -21.76 -13.76
C ILE A 386 -26.69 -22.33 -14.98
N GLU A 387 -27.39 -22.58 -16.07
CA GLU A 387 -26.81 -23.08 -17.32
C GLU A 387 -25.81 -22.11 -17.95
N SER A 388 -26.04 -20.79 -17.84
CA SER A 388 -25.10 -19.79 -18.35
C SER A 388 -23.83 -19.70 -17.51
N THR A 389 -23.93 -19.87 -16.18
CA THR A 389 -22.77 -19.85 -15.27
C THR A 389 -21.88 -21.09 -15.41
N LEU A 390 -22.44 -22.22 -15.85
CA LEU A 390 -21.73 -23.48 -16.04
C LEU A 390 -20.90 -23.56 -17.34
N LYS A 391 -21.14 -22.65 -18.29
CA LYS A 391 -20.44 -22.58 -19.58
C LYS A 391 -19.20 -21.70 -19.47
#